data_AF-A0A934CZT3-F1
#
_entry.id   AF-A0A934CZT3-F1
#
_cell.length_a   1.000
_cell.length_b   1.000
_cell.length_c   1.000
_cell.angle_alpha   90.00
_cell.angle_beta   90.00
_cell.angle_gamma   90.00
#
_symmetry.space_group_name_H-M   'P 1'
#
loop_
_entity.id
_entity.type
_entity.pdbx_description
1 polymer ?
#
loop_
_entity_poly.entity_id
_entity_poly.type
_entity_poly.pdbx_seq_one_letter_code
_entity_poly.pdbx_strand_id
1 'polypeptide(L)'
;MMETTASPQRHMHDLYKNISPEDMRRILDYCHRNTIKNGGLFEVYSTPGEDVHMVIVSSCSEDEPLERFRPLGAFYCNYLHPGSVSIEDEDPYHDGTPSTRRHVEAVKQVVDLLVQHGHPGVKIQFNDLPALKNV
;
A
#
# COMPACT_ATOMS: atom_id res chain seq x y z
N MET A 1 -5.65 -44.84 0.76
CA MET A 1 -4.67 -43.79 0.41
C MET A 1 -5.40 -42.48 0.58
N MET A 2 -5.00 -41.65 1.54
CA MET A 2 -5.62 -40.35 1.77
C MET A 2 -4.94 -39.35 0.83
N GLU A 3 -5.67 -38.88 -0.18
CA GLU A 3 -5.30 -37.68 -0.92
C GLU A 3 -5.46 -36.49 0.01
N THR A 4 -4.33 -35.95 0.48
CA THR A 4 -4.29 -34.66 1.15
C THR A 4 -4.65 -33.60 0.11
N THR A 5 -5.92 -33.23 0.05
CA THR A 5 -6.36 -32.02 -0.65
C THR A 5 -5.71 -30.84 0.06
N ALA A 6 -4.57 -30.37 -0.47
CA ALA A 6 -4.04 -29.07 -0.11
C ALA A 6 -5.13 -28.05 -0.44
N SER A 7 -5.68 -27.41 0.60
CA SER A 7 -6.56 -26.27 0.41
C SER A 7 -5.82 -25.24 -0.45
N PRO A 8 -6.46 -24.61 -1.46
CA PRO A 8 -5.84 -23.50 -2.15
C PRO A 8 -5.59 -22.42 -1.10
N GLN A 9 -4.32 -22.12 -0.85
CA GLN A 9 -3.99 -20.93 -0.07
C GLN A 9 -4.58 -19.76 -0.84
N ARG A 10 -5.52 -19.05 -0.21
CA ARG A 10 -6.01 -17.77 -0.72
C ARG A 10 -4.81 -16.83 -0.79
N HIS A 11 -4.25 -16.62 -1.98
CA HIS A 11 -3.33 -15.51 -2.22
C HIS A 11 -4.18 -14.24 -2.14
N MET A 12 -4.32 -13.68 -0.93
CA MET A 12 -4.98 -12.39 -0.75
C MET A 12 -4.02 -11.24 -1.08
N HIS A 13 -2.71 -11.42 -0.86
CA HIS A 13 -1.71 -10.41 -1.16
C HIS A 13 -0.60 -11.01 -2.02
N ASP A 14 -0.23 -10.30 -3.08
CA ASP A 14 0.88 -10.65 -3.93
C ASP A 14 2.16 -9.96 -3.46
N LEU A 15 3.26 -10.71 -3.42
CA LEU A 15 4.58 -10.15 -3.19
C LEU A 15 4.91 -9.18 -4.33
N TYR A 16 5.07 -7.90 -4.00
CA TYR A 16 5.40 -6.88 -4.97
C TYR A 16 6.91 -6.61 -5.03
N LYS A 17 7.57 -6.46 -3.87
CA LYS A 17 9.00 -6.11 -3.82
C LYS A 17 9.67 -6.58 -2.53
N ASN A 18 10.92 -7.03 -2.64
CA ASN A 18 11.78 -7.18 -1.49
C ASN A 18 12.50 -5.86 -1.23
N ILE A 19 12.46 -5.38 0.01
CA ILE A 19 13.10 -4.13 0.43
C ILE A 19 13.95 -4.38 1.68
N SER A 20 15.00 -3.59 1.86
CA SER A 20 15.80 -3.70 3.08
C SER A 20 14.96 -3.31 4.31
N PRO A 21 15.20 -3.89 5.50
CA PRO A 21 14.53 -3.44 6.73
C PRO A 21 14.72 -1.95 7.02
N GLU A 22 15.86 -1.37 6.60
CA GLU A 22 16.15 0.05 6.73
C GLU A 22 15.23 0.90 5.85
N ASP A 23 15.08 0.53 4.58
CA ASP A 23 14.15 1.19 3.66
C ASP A 23 12.70 1.03 4.12
N MET A 24 12.33 -0.15 4.61
CA MET A 24 10.99 -0.39 5.14
C MET A 24 10.67 0.52 6.32
N ARG A 25 11.60 0.63 7.29
CA ARG A 25 11.45 1.56 8.42
C ARG A 25 11.30 3.00 7.93
N ARG A 26 12.13 3.41 6.98
CA ARG A 26 12.09 4.75 6.39
C ARG A 26 10.74 5.03 5.71
N ILE A 27 10.19 4.06 4.99
CA ILE A 27 8.89 4.16 4.33
C ILE A 27 7.77 4.27 5.38
N LEU A 28 7.75 3.40 6.40
CA LEU A 28 6.75 3.45 7.46
C LEU A 28 6.79 4.79 8.22
N ASP A 29 7.98 5.28 8.55
CA ASP A 29 8.17 6.59 9.17
C ASP A 29 7.62 7.72 8.28
N TYR A 30 7.82 7.63 6.96
CA TYR A 30 7.26 8.58 6.02
C TYR A 30 5.73 8.54 6.04
N CYS A 31 5.13 7.36 5.99
CA CYS A 31 3.68 7.18 6.01
C CYS A 31 3.06 7.68 7.33
N HIS A 32 3.69 7.41 8.47
CA HIS A 32 3.25 7.92 9.78
C HIS A 32 3.27 9.45 9.88
N ARG A 33 4.25 10.10 9.24
CA ARG A 33 4.29 11.58 9.20
C ARG A 33 3.26 12.16 8.25
N ASN A 34 3.01 11.50 7.12
CA ASN A 34 2.13 11.97 6.05
C ASN A 34 0.76 11.28 6.07
N THR A 35 0.17 11.15 7.28
CA THR A 35 -1.17 10.58 7.39
C THR A 35 -2.23 11.53 6.87
N ILE A 36 -3.43 11.01 6.57
CA ILE A 36 -4.59 11.81 6.17
C ILE A 36 -4.88 12.94 7.18
N LYS A 37 -4.75 12.66 8.48
CA LYS A 37 -4.91 13.66 9.56
C LYS A 37 -3.88 14.80 9.51
N ASN A 38 -2.72 14.55 8.90
CA ASN A 38 -1.65 15.52 8.71
C ASN A 38 -1.65 16.13 7.29
N GLY A 39 -2.74 15.96 6.53
CA GLY A 39 -2.84 16.45 5.15
C GLY A 39 -2.04 15.63 4.12
N GLY A 40 -1.69 14.40 4.45
CA GLY A 40 -1.11 13.43 3.52
C GLY A 40 -2.13 12.40 3.02
N LEU A 41 -1.64 11.23 2.61
CA LEU A 41 -2.45 10.22 1.90
C LEU A 41 -2.61 8.89 2.64
N PHE A 42 -1.93 8.74 3.78
CA PHE A 42 -1.76 7.43 4.39
C PHE A 42 -2.63 7.24 5.63
N GLU A 43 -3.10 6.02 5.81
CA GLU A 43 -3.46 5.50 7.12
C GLU A 43 -2.54 4.32 7.43
N VAL A 44 -1.91 4.33 8.60
CA VAL A 44 -0.94 3.30 8.98
C VAL A 44 -1.51 2.52 10.17
N TYR A 45 -1.70 1.23 9.95
CA TYR A 45 -2.14 0.27 10.95
C TYR A 45 -0.93 -0.59 11.33
N SER A 46 -0.51 -0.47 12.58
CA SER A 46 0.65 -1.15 13.12
C SER A 46 0.34 -1.63 14.52
N THR A 47 0.42 -2.93 14.73
CA THR A 47 0.27 -3.51 16.06
C THR A 47 1.66 -3.59 16.72
N PRO A 48 1.85 -3.06 17.93
CA PRO A 48 3.12 -3.19 18.63
C PRO A 48 3.51 -4.67 18.80
N GLY A 49 4.71 -5.02 18.34
CA GLY A 49 5.23 -6.40 18.44
C GLY A 49 4.85 -7.31 17.27
N GLU A 50 4.12 -6.82 16.27
CA GLU A 50 3.91 -7.55 15.00
C GLU A 50 4.96 -7.15 13.97
N ASP A 51 5.34 -8.11 13.12
CA ASP A 51 6.28 -7.92 12.01
C ASP A 51 5.59 -7.40 10.74
N VAL A 52 4.26 -7.26 10.74
CA VAL A 52 3.47 -6.86 9.57
C VAL A 52 2.73 -5.57 9.87
N HIS A 53 2.92 -4.58 8.98
CA HIS A 53 2.30 -3.27 9.07
C HIS A 53 1.50 -3.01 7.80
N MET A 54 0.25 -2.61 7.95
CA MET A 54 -0.63 -2.29 6.82
C MET A 54 -0.66 -0.78 6.61
N VAL A 55 -0.51 -0.35 5.36
CA VAL A 55 -0.63 1.03 4.95
C VAL A 55 -1.73 1.15 3.90
N ILE A 56 -2.78 1.88 4.24
CA ILE A 56 -3.84 2.25 3.30
C ILE A 56 -3.41 3.52 2.57
N VAL A 57 -3.54 3.51 1.25
CA VAL A 57 -3.30 4.65 0.38
C VAL A 57 -4.65 5.20 -0.08
N SER A 58 -4.93 6.46 0.22
CA SER A 58 -6.16 7.13 -0.18
C SER A 58 -5.94 8.04 -1.39
N SER A 59 -7.04 8.38 -2.07
CA SER A 59 -7.06 9.31 -3.21
C SER A 59 -6.57 10.69 -2.81
N CYS A 60 -5.91 11.38 -3.76
CA CYS A 60 -5.49 12.75 -3.53
C CYS A 60 -6.57 13.72 -4.03
N SER A 61 -7.27 14.37 -3.12
CA SER A 61 -8.15 15.49 -3.44
C SER A 61 -7.69 16.72 -2.67
N GLU A 62 -7.09 17.67 -3.37
CA GLU A 62 -6.70 18.96 -2.79
C GLU A 62 -7.92 19.76 -2.28
N ASP A 63 -9.13 19.42 -2.73
CA ASP A 63 -10.37 20.17 -2.47
C ASP A 63 -11.51 19.39 -1.78
N GLU A 64 -11.34 18.11 -1.42
CA GLU A 64 -12.42 17.37 -0.74
C GLU A 64 -12.22 17.28 0.79
N PRO A 65 -13.31 17.39 1.57
CA PRO A 65 -13.25 17.17 3.01
C PRO A 65 -12.76 15.75 3.33
N LEU A 66 -12.12 15.59 4.49
CA LEU A 66 -11.59 14.31 5.02
C LEU A 66 -12.55 13.12 4.84
N GLU A 67 -13.86 13.39 4.92
CA GLU A 67 -14.95 12.42 4.76
C GLU A 67 -15.09 11.82 3.34
N ARG A 68 -14.41 12.38 2.34
CA ARG A 68 -14.47 11.90 0.95
C ARG A 68 -13.18 11.27 0.45
N PHE A 69 -12.12 11.20 1.27
CA PHE A 69 -10.93 10.43 0.91
C PHE A 69 -11.33 8.97 0.71
N ARG A 70 -11.24 8.49 -0.53
CA ARG A 70 -11.56 7.11 -0.87
C ARG A 70 -10.29 6.27 -0.76
N PRO A 71 -10.27 5.18 0.02
CA PRO A 71 -9.15 4.26 0.01
C PRO A 71 -9.01 3.69 -1.40
N LEU A 72 -7.82 3.83 -1.98
CA LEU A 72 -7.49 3.29 -3.30
C LEU A 72 -6.96 1.86 -3.18
N GLY A 73 -6.30 1.53 -2.08
CA GLY A 73 -5.82 0.19 -1.81
C GLY A 73 -4.85 0.17 -0.65
N ALA A 74 -4.30 -1.00 -0.36
CA ALA A 74 -3.36 -1.19 0.72
C ALA A 74 -2.09 -1.91 0.26
N PHE A 75 -0.97 -1.56 0.89
CA PHE A 75 0.23 -2.37 0.86
C PHE A 75 0.63 -2.75 2.29
N TYR A 76 1.33 -3.88 2.39
CA TYR A 76 1.74 -4.47 3.65
C TYR A 76 3.26 -4.52 3.69
N CYS A 77 3.84 -3.95 4.73
CA CYS A 77 5.25 -4.05 5.04
C CYS A 77 5.44 -5.21 6.01
N ASN A 78 6.15 -6.26 5.57
CA ASN A 78 6.42 -7.45 6.36
C ASN A 78 7.92 -7.57 6.63
N TYR A 79 8.33 -7.54 7.89
CA TYR A 79 9.72 -7.65 8.32
C TYR A 79 10.28 -9.09 8.33
N LEU A 80 9.45 -10.11 8.07
CA LEU A 80 9.89 -11.50 7.97
C LEU A 80 10.65 -11.74 6.65
N HIS A 81 11.89 -12.23 6.74
CA HIS A 81 12.80 -12.71 5.67
C HIS A 81 12.81 -11.92 4.36
N PRO A 82 14.02 -11.48 3.94
CA PRO A 82 14.37 -10.06 3.80
C PRO A 82 13.15 -9.19 3.48
N GLY A 83 12.80 -8.28 4.40
CA GLY A 83 11.53 -7.56 4.44
C GLY A 83 10.81 -7.36 3.10
N SER A 84 9.54 -7.72 3.04
CA SER A 84 8.75 -7.69 1.81
C SER A 84 7.66 -6.64 1.86
N VAL A 85 7.36 -6.08 0.69
CA VAL A 85 6.11 -5.35 0.44
C VAL A 85 5.20 -6.25 -0.38
N SER A 86 4.02 -6.54 0.16
CA SER A 86 2.93 -7.16 -0.59
C SER A 86 1.79 -6.18 -0.80
N ILE A 87 1.05 -6.33 -1.89
CA ILE A 87 -0.12 -5.50 -2.21
C ILE A 87 -1.31 -6.44 -2.25
N GLU A 88 -2.46 -5.98 -1.76
CA GLU A 88 -3.71 -6.73 -1.88
C GLU A 88 -4.02 -6.93 -3.37
N ASP A 89 -4.02 -8.18 -3.81
CA ASP A 89 -4.44 -8.54 -5.16
C ASP A 89 -5.96 -8.77 -5.13
N GLU A 90 -6.62 -8.44 -6.24
CA GLU A 90 -8.07 -8.63 -6.27
C GLU A 90 -8.44 -10.11 -6.34
N ASP A 91 -9.51 -10.45 -5.62
CA ASP A 91 -10.16 -11.75 -5.71
C ASP A 91 -10.39 -12.12 -7.20
N PRO A 92 -9.79 -13.21 -7.72
CA PRO A 92 -9.92 -13.61 -9.12
C PRO A 92 -11.37 -13.97 -9.51
N TYR A 93 -12.31 -14.02 -8.56
CA TYR A 93 -13.74 -14.21 -8.80
C TYR A 93 -14.55 -12.92 -8.90
N HIS A 94 -13.95 -11.76 -8.62
CA HIS A 94 -14.57 -10.46 -8.87
C HIS A 94 -14.15 -9.98 -10.26
N ASP A 95 -15.12 -9.80 -11.15
CA ASP A 95 -14.92 -9.45 -12.56
C ASP A 95 -14.19 -8.10 -12.66
N GLY A 96 -12.85 -8.15 -12.74
CA GLY A 96 -11.95 -7.01 -12.57
C GLY A 96 -12.21 -5.93 -13.62
N THR A 97 -13.07 -4.97 -13.28
CA THR A 97 -13.35 -3.83 -14.14
C THR A 97 -12.08 -3.00 -14.40
N PRO A 98 -11.96 -2.30 -15.54
CA PRO A 98 -10.77 -1.48 -15.86
C PRO A 98 -10.43 -0.41 -14.81
N SER A 99 -11.41 0.04 -14.02
CA SER A 99 -11.22 0.93 -12.87
C SER A 99 -10.36 0.30 -11.79
N THR A 100 -10.46 -1.01 -11.57
CA THR A 100 -9.83 -1.67 -10.43
C THR A 100 -8.38 -2.08 -10.67
N ARG A 101 -7.99 -2.41 -11.91
CA ARG A 101 -6.56 -2.55 -12.29
C ARG A 101 -5.76 -1.27 -12.07
N ARG A 102 -6.39 -0.10 -12.28
CA ARG A 102 -5.74 1.19 -12.07
C ARG A 102 -5.40 1.44 -10.61
N HIS A 103 -6.17 0.88 -9.67
CA HIS A 103 -5.93 1.04 -8.24
C HIS A 103 -4.67 0.31 -7.77
N VAL A 104 -4.48 -0.95 -8.17
CA VAL A 104 -3.25 -1.71 -7.85
C VAL A 104 -2.02 -1.03 -8.45
N GLU A 105 -2.11 -0.55 -9.69
CA GLU A 105 -1.03 0.21 -10.33
C GLU A 105 -0.72 1.51 -9.58
N ALA A 106 -1.75 2.21 -9.06
CA ALA A 106 -1.57 3.40 -8.25
C ALA A 106 -0.78 3.10 -6.97
N VAL A 107 -1.15 2.03 -6.25
CA VAL A 107 -0.47 1.60 -5.03
C VAL A 107 0.98 1.20 -5.33
N LYS A 108 1.23 0.47 -6.43
CA LYS A 108 2.59 0.13 -6.89
C LYS A 108 3.44 1.37 -7.13
N GLN A 109 2.91 2.37 -7.85
CA GLN A 109 3.61 3.64 -8.10
C GLN A 109 3.93 4.39 -6.79
N VAL A 110 3.00 4.41 -5.85
CA VAL A 110 3.21 5.01 -4.53
C VAL A 110 4.33 4.29 -3.78
N VAL A 111 4.33 2.96 -3.77
CA VAL A 111 5.41 2.18 -3.14
C VAL A 111 6.76 2.46 -3.81
N ASP A 112 6.82 2.49 -5.15
CA ASP A 112 8.07 2.80 -5.85
C ASP A 112 8.60 4.20 -5.53
N LEU A 113 7.73 5.22 -5.47
CA LEU A 113 8.11 6.57 -5.05
C LEU A 113 8.59 6.62 -3.59
N LEU A 114 7.93 5.90 -2.69
CA LEU A 114 8.34 5.83 -1.29
C LEU A 114 9.72 5.18 -1.15
N VAL A 115 9.99 4.11 -1.89
CA VAL A 115 11.31 3.46 -1.94
C VAL A 115 12.35 4.43 -2.49
N GLN A 116 12.07 5.15 -3.57
CA GLN A 116 13.06 6.03 -4.22
C GLN A 116 13.28 7.36 -3.49
N HIS A 117 12.24 7.93 -2.88
CA HIS A 117 12.23 9.33 -2.43
C HIS A 117 11.73 9.54 -1.00
N GLY A 118 11.26 8.51 -0.31
CA GLY A 118 10.72 8.59 1.05
C GLY A 118 11.76 8.87 2.14
N HIS A 119 12.73 9.74 1.89
CA HIS A 119 13.76 10.12 2.85
C HIS A 119 13.27 11.19 3.82
N PRO A 120 13.86 11.28 5.03
CA PRO A 120 13.53 12.33 5.99
C PRO A 120 13.68 13.73 5.37
N GLY A 121 12.67 14.58 5.56
CA GLY A 121 12.67 15.96 5.05
C GLY A 121 12.23 16.12 3.59
N VAL A 122 11.98 15.03 2.86
CA VAL A 122 11.42 15.10 1.50
C VAL A 122 9.90 15.18 1.56
N LYS A 123 9.29 16.04 0.74
CA LYS A 123 7.85 16.02 0.48
C LYS A 123 7.62 15.46 -0.93
N ILE A 124 7.13 14.23 -1.01
CA ILE A 124 6.73 13.60 -2.27
C ILE A 124 5.40 14.21 -2.69
N GLN A 125 5.35 14.74 -3.91
CA GLN A 125 4.10 15.19 -4.52
C GLN A 125 3.45 14.02 -5.24
N PHE A 126 2.38 13.50 -4.63
CA PHE A 126 1.56 12.44 -5.23
C PHE A 126 0.48 12.99 -6.18
N ASN A 127 0.32 14.32 -6.18
CA ASN A 127 -0.70 15.06 -6.92
C ASN A 127 -0.48 15.01 -8.43
N ASP A 128 0.64 14.47 -8.93
CA ASP A 128 0.88 14.28 -10.36
C ASP A 128 0.66 12.85 -10.82
N LEU A 129 0.37 11.92 -9.90
CA LEU A 129 0.08 10.54 -10.28
C LEU A 129 -1.30 10.45 -10.92
N PRO A 130 -1.40 10.13 -12.22
CA PRO A 130 -2.69 10.03 -12.91
C PRO A 130 -3.57 8.96 -12.27
N ALA A 131 -2.96 7.93 -11.68
CA ALA A 131 -3.63 6.83 -11.01
C ALA A 131 -4.26 7.24 -9.65
N LEU A 132 -3.89 8.40 -9.10
CA LEU A 132 -4.49 8.98 -7.89
C LEU A 132 -5.49 10.11 -8.19
N LYS A 133 -5.58 10.59 -9.45
CA LYS A 133 -6.53 11.61 -9.90
C LYS A 133 -7.81 10.94 -10.41
N ASN A 134 -8.89 11.10 -9.64
CA ASN A 134 -10.28 10.77 -9.99
C ASN A 134 -10.52 9.33 -10.48
N VAL A 135 -11.02 8.49 -9.57
CA VAL A 135 -11.86 7.33 -9.91
C VAL A 135 -13.32 7.68 -9.67
#